data_AF-A0A831XPZ4-F1
#
_entry.id   AF-A0A831XPZ4-F1
#
_cell.length_a   1.000
_cell.length_b   1.000
_cell.length_c   1.000
_cell.angle_alpha   90.00
_cell.angle_beta   90.00
_cell.angle_gamma   90.00
#
_symmetry.space_group_name_H-M   'P 1'
#
loop_
_entity.id
_entity.type
_entity.pdbx_description
1 polymer ?
#
loop_
_entity_poly.entity_id
_entity_poly.type
_entity_poly.pdbx_seq_one_letter_code
_entity_poly.pdbx_strand_id
1 'polypeptide(L)'
;MAPHSELDPKRDEVERLLRQAHIEKMRGQSEQARATLQQALELMPDAPDVWELLGDYRREVGDWKGAHEAYQKAHELAPENPHIERKFAEAVLMLSRQQEQYQMWERALEGKDSADATLLPRNPGLAFLLSMLMPGVGQLYNGQWVKGGVLIALWVLGWVVFMLTPGGSDFVYNLLAYLVNPTRVRGGISSFQVMLALLLFLVWVYAIIDAPLSAAARNRRI
;
A
#
# COMPACT_ATOMS: atom_id res chain seq x y z
N MET A 1 -20.77 -2.25 57.40
CA MET A 1 -20.09 -1.00 56.99
C MET A 1 -18.67 -1.37 56.64
N ALA A 2 -18.40 -1.61 55.35
CA ALA A 2 -17.03 -1.83 54.89
C ALA A 2 -16.26 -0.51 55.01
N PRO A 3 -14.97 -0.51 55.37
CA PRO A 3 -14.20 0.72 55.47
C PRO A 3 -14.14 1.33 54.07
N HIS A 4 -14.55 2.58 53.93
CA HIS A 4 -14.23 3.38 52.76
C HIS A 4 -12.70 3.43 52.68
N SER A 5 -12.09 2.67 51.76
CA SER A 5 -10.68 2.84 51.44
C SER A 5 -10.53 4.28 50.99
N GLU A 6 -9.80 5.10 51.74
CA GLU A 6 -9.35 6.42 51.29
C GLU A 6 -8.67 6.23 49.93
N LEU A 7 -9.39 6.53 48.85
CA LEU A 7 -8.85 6.53 47.50
C LEU A 7 -7.79 7.63 47.48
N ASP A 8 -6.56 7.26 47.13
CA ASP A 8 -5.46 8.21 46.99
C ASP A 8 -5.91 9.35 46.04
N PRO A 9 -5.95 10.61 46.50
CA PRO A 9 -6.40 11.73 45.68
C PRO A 9 -5.68 11.82 44.33
N LYS A 10 -4.41 11.39 44.27
CA LYS A 10 -3.63 11.35 43.04
C LYS A 10 -4.12 10.28 42.07
N ARG A 11 -4.55 9.12 42.59
CA ARG A 11 -5.09 8.03 41.77
C ARG A 11 -6.41 8.41 41.12
N ASP A 12 -7.30 9.06 41.86
CA ASP A 12 -8.56 9.57 41.32
C ASP A 12 -8.33 10.65 40.25
N GLU A 13 -7.32 11.51 40.47
CA GLU A 13 -6.92 12.52 39.49
C GLU A 13 -6.36 11.89 38.21
N VAL A 14 -5.48 10.90 38.33
CA VAL A 14 -4.95 10.13 37.19
C VAL A 14 -6.07 9.44 36.42
N GLU A 15 -7.02 8.81 37.11
CA GLU A 15 -8.15 8.15 36.44
C GLU A 15 -9.04 9.15 35.67
N ARG A 16 -9.23 10.37 36.19
CA ARG A 16 -9.88 11.46 35.44
C ARG A 16 -9.08 11.86 34.21
N LEU A 17 -7.76 12.03 34.34
CA LEU A 17 -6.88 12.38 33.22
C LEU A 17 -6.90 11.29 32.13
N LEU A 18 -6.90 10.01 32.50
CA LEU A 18 -6.99 8.90 31.55
C LEU A 18 -8.31 8.92 30.78
N ARG A 19 -9.43 9.15 31.47
CA ARG A 19 -10.74 9.33 30.82
C ARG A 19 -10.74 10.52 29.86
N GLN A 20 -10.16 11.64 30.26
CA GLN A 20 -10.05 12.83 29.41
C GLN A 20 -9.19 12.57 28.17
N ALA A 21 -8.00 12.00 28.33
CA ALA A 21 -7.10 11.66 27.23
C ALA A 21 -7.78 10.70 26.24
N HIS A 22 -8.55 9.74 26.73
CA HIS A 22 -9.32 8.83 25.88
C HIS A 22 -10.38 9.57 25.05
N ILE A 23 -11.11 10.52 25.64
CA ILE A 23 -12.10 11.34 24.92
C ILE A 23 -11.43 12.25 23.88
N GLU A 24 -10.32 12.90 24.24
CA GLU A 24 -9.53 13.75 23.33
C GLU A 24 -9.03 12.94 22.14
N LYS A 25 -8.54 11.72 22.39
CA LYS A 25 -8.15 10.76 21.35
C LYS A 25 -9.32 10.44 20.41
N MET A 26 -10.48 10.08 20.95
CA MET A 26 -11.68 9.77 20.16
C MET A 26 -12.18 10.97 19.33
N ARG A 27 -11.84 12.20 19.72
CA ARG A 27 -12.15 13.44 19.00
C ARG A 27 -11.08 13.85 17.99
N GLY A 28 -10.01 13.06 17.83
CA GLY A 28 -8.88 13.38 16.95
C GLY A 28 -7.97 14.49 17.47
N GLN A 29 -8.09 14.85 18.76
CA GLN A 29 -7.31 15.91 19.41
C GLN A 29 -5.96 15.35 19.92
N SER A 30 -5.15 14.85 18.99
CA SER A 30 -3.98 14.03 19.30
C SER A 30 -2.96 14.73 20.19
N GLU A 31 -2.68 16.02 19.98
CA GLU A 31 -1.73 16.77 20.82
C GLU A 31 -2.24 17.00 22.25
N GLN A 32 -3.55 17.21 22.42
CA GLN A 32 -4.16 17.38 23.74
C GLN A 32 -4.12 16.06 24.51
N ALA A 33 -4.50 14.95 23.86
CA ALA A 33 -4.42 13.61 24.46
C ALA A 33 -3.00 13.28 24.95
N ARG A 34 -1.97 13.66 24.19
CA ARG A 34 -0.57 13.49 24.58
C ARG A 34 -0.20 14.33 25.81
N ALA A 35 -0.61 15.60 25.84
CA ALA A 35 -0.37 16.47 26.99
C ALA A 35 -1.08 15.95 28.25
N THR A 36 -2.32 15.50 28.13
CA THR A 36 -3.10 14.92 29.23
C THR A 36 -2.48 13.62 29.74
N LEU A 37 -1.98 12.74 28.86
CA LEU A 37 -1.23 11.54 29.23
C LEU A 37 0.09 11.87 29.94
N GLN A 38 0.79 12.92 29.51
CA GLN A 38 2.02 13.37 30.16
C GLN A 38 1.75 13.84 31.59
N GLN A 39 0.66 14.59 31.83
CA GLN A 39 0.25 14.97 33.18
C GLN A 39 -0.07 13.75 34.05
N ALA A 40 -0.73 12.73 33.49
CA ALA A 40 -1.00 11.49 34.20
C ALA A 40 0.30 10.75 34.61
N LEU A 41 1.31 10.74 33.73
CA LEU A 41 2.63 10.17 34.01
C LEU A 41 3.40 10.97 35.08
N GLU A 42 3.26 12.29 35.10
CA GLU A 42 3.90 13.15 36.12
C GLU A 42 3.30 12.91 37.52
N LEU A 43 2.00 12.64 37.59
CA LEU A 43 1.32 12.33 38.85
C LEU A 43 1.62 10.91 39.35
N MET A 44 1.61 9.93 38.45
CA MET A 44 1.88 8.53 38.77
C MET A 44 2.72 7.86 37.67
N PRO A 45 4.06 7.94 37.75
CA PRO A 45 4.95 7.33 36.77
C PRO A 45 4.94 5.79 36.83
N ASP A 46 4.52 5.21 37.95
CA ASP A 46 4.52 3.77 38.18
C ASP A 46 3.14 3.13 37.95
N ALA A 47 2.23 3.84 37.29
CA ALA A 47 0.89 3.37 37.00
C ALA A 47 0.84 2.59 35.66
N PRO A 48 0.61 1.26 35.67
CA PRO A 48 0.58 0.47 34.45
C PRO A 48 -0.51 0.93 33.47
N ASP A 49 -1.66 1.37 33.97
CA ASP A 49 -2.79 1.84 33.15
C ASP A 49 -2.45 3.07 32.31
N VAL A 50 -1.57 3.95 32.83
CA VAL A 50 -1.13 5.16 32.13
C VAL A 50 -0.20 4.79 30.97
N TRP A 51 0.76 3.88 31.22
CA TRP A 51 1.64 3.34 30.19
C TRP A 51 0.89 2.55 29.13
N GLU A 52 -0.12 1.78 29.52
CA GLU A 52 -1.00 1.06 28.59
C GLU A 52 -1.74 2.03 27.66
N LEU A 53 -2.34 3.10 28.20
CA LEU A 53 -3.08 4.07 27.39
C LEU A 53 -2.16 4.90 26.48
N LEU A 54 -0.94 5.20 26.94
CA LEU A 54 0.10 5.80 26.09
C LEU A 54 0.48 4.88 24.93
N GLY A 55 0.65 3.58 25.18
CA GLY A 55 0.90 2.59 24.14
C GLY A 55 -0.23 2.55 23.11
N ASP A 56 -1.49 2.55 23.56
CA ASP A 56 -2.66 2.58 22.68
C ASP A 56 -2.71 3.83 21.81
N TYR A 57 -2.37 4.98 22.39
CA TYR A 57 -2.29 6.24 21.66
C TYR A 57 -1.18 6.19 20.60
N ARG A 58 0.03 5.77 20.97
CA ARG A 58 1.18 5.66 20.06
C ARG A 58 0.93 4.67 18.92
N ARG A 59 0.26 3.56 19.23
CA ARG A 59 -0.17 2.56 18.25
C ARG A 59 -1.10 3.16 17.20
N GLU A 60 -2.08 3.96 17.61
CA GLU A 60 -3.06 4.56 16.69
C GLU A 60 -2.46 5.62 15.78
N VAL A 61 -1.47 6.39 16.26
CA VAL A 61 -0.74 7.34 15.42
C VAL A 61 0.33 6.67 14.54
N GLY A 62 0.47 5.34 14.61
CA GLY A 62 1.40 4.55 13.82
C GLY A 62 2.83 4.46 14.36
N ASP A 63 3.09 5.02 15.54
CA ASP A 63 4.38 4.91 16.24
C ASP A 63 4.47 3.57 16.98
N TRP A 64 4.65 2.49 16.23
CA TRP A 64 4.76 1.13 16.77
C TRP A 64 5.97 0.95 17.70
N LYS A 65 7.05 1.70 17.46
CA LYS A 65 8.24 1.67 18.31
C LYS A 65 7.95 2.29 19.66
N GLY A 66 7.37 3.48 19.68
CA GLY A 66 6.99 4.12 20.92
C GLY A 66 5.86 3.37 21.64
N ALA A 67 4.95 2.71 20.91
CA ALA A 67 3.92 1.84 21.50
C ALA A 67 4.54 0.63 22.22
N HIS A 68 5.51 -0.03 21.58
CA HIS A 68 6.28 -1.12 22.20
C HIS A 68 6.94 -0.67 23.51
N GLU A 69 7.65 0.46 23.51
CA GLU A 69 8.30 1.00 24.73
C GLU A 69 7.29 1.24 25.86
N ALA A 70 6.12 1.81 25.55
CA ALA A 70 5.07 2.07 26.52
C ALA A 70 4.42 0.78 27.05
N TYR A 71 4.09 -0.17 26.17
CA TYR A 71 3.56 -1.47 26.60
C TYR A 71 4.58 -2.30 27.37
N GLN A 72 5.87 -2.20 27.03
CA GLN A 72 6.93 -2.84 27.80
C GLN A 72 6.95 -2.31 29.23
N LYS A 73 6.90 -0.98 29.42
CA LYS A 73 6.83 -0.36 30.75
C LYS A 73 5.58 -0.77 31.52
N ALA A 74 4.42 -0.81 30.84
CA ALA A 74 3.18 -1.29 31.45
C ALA A 74 3.31 -2.76 31.90
N HIS A 75 3.96 -3.61 31.10
CA HIS A 75 4.16 -5.03 31.41
C HIS A 75 5.17 -5.25 32.54
N GLU A 76 6.24 -4.45 32.60
CA GLU A 76 7.21 -4.45 33.70
C GLU A 76 6.53 -4.09 35.05
N LEU A 77 5.57 -3.17 35.02
CA LEU A 77 4.82 -2.73 36.21
C LEU A 77 3.67 -3.69 36.61
N ALA A 78 3.08 -4.39 35.65
CA ALA A 78 1.98 -5.32 35.86
C ALA A 78 2.13 -6.60 35.01
N PRO A 79 3.11 -7.47 35.34
CA PRO A 79 3.43 -8.65 34.53
C PRO A 79 2.30 -9.70 34.53
N GLU A 80 1.45 -9.72 35.55
CA GLU A 80 0.33 -10.65 35.67
C GLU A 80 -0.93 -10.19 34.91
N ASN A 81 -0.91 -9.02 34.27
CA ASN A 81 -2.06 -8.51 33.52
C ASN A 81 -2.07 -9.05 32.08
N PRO A 82 -2.97 -9.99 31.72
CA PRO A 82 -2.98 -10.61 30.39
C PRO A 82 -3.33 -9.62 29.28
N HIS A 83 -4.03 -8.53 29.62
CA HIS A 83 -4.41 -7.52 28.65
C HIS A 83 -3.19 -6.72 28.16
N ILE A 84 -2.32 -6.33 29.10
CA ILE A 84 -1.07 -5.63 28.82
C ILE A 84 -0.09 -6.57 28.09
N GLU A 85 0.03 -7.82 28.54
CA GLU A 85 0.86 -8.83 27.90
C GLU A 85 0.48 -9.01 26.42
N ARG A 86 -0.81 -9.15 26.11
CA ARG A 86 -1.31 -9.26 24.74
C ARG A 86 -0.93 -8.05 23.89
N LYS A 87 -1.07 -6.83 24.42
CA LYS A 87 -0.73 -5.59 23.71
C LYS A 87 0.78 -5.45 23.46
N PHE A 88 1.58 -5.83 24.45
CA PHE A 88 3.04 -5.88 24.30
C PHE A 88 3.44 -6.88 23.22
N ALA A 89 2.90 -8.10 23.26
CA ALA A 89 3.14 -9.12 22.24
C ALA A 89 2.72 -8.66 20.83
N GLU A 90 1.56 -8.00 20.71
CA GLU A 90 1.08 -7.42 19.45
C GLU A 90 2.09 -6.40 18.88
N ALA A 91 2.61 -5.50 19.73
CA ALA A 91 3.59 -4.51 19.32
C ALA A 91 4.94 -5.15 18.90
N VAL A 92 5.41 -6.18 19.61
CA VAL A 92 6.62 -6.94 19.24
C VAL A 92 6.45 -7.60 17.87
N LEU A 93 5.31 -8.26 17.62
CA LEU A 93 5.02 -8.90 16.34
C LEU A 93 4.99 -7.89 15.19
N MET A 94 4.40 -6.72 15.40
CA MET A 94 4.34 -5.67 14.38
C MET A 94 5.72 -5.11 14.05
N LEU A 95 6.57 -4.87 15.06
CA LEU A 95 7.94 -4.42 14.83
C LEU A 95 8.78 -5.48 14.10
N SER A 96 8.66 -6.76 14.47
CA SER A 96 9.36 -7.85 13.79
C SER A 96 8.97 -7.91 12.31
N ARG A 97 7.67 -7.83 11.99
CA ARG A 97 7.18 -7.84 10.61
C ARG A 97 7.69 -6.64 9.82
N GLN A 98 7.73 -5.46 10.44
CA GLN A 98 8.24 -4.25 9.80
C GLN A 98 9.74 -4.36 9.50
N GLN A 99 10.51 -4.94 10.42
CA GLN A 99 11.94 -5.22 10.25
C GLN A 99 12.18 -6.21 9.11
N GLU A 100 11.43 -7.32 9.06
CA GLU A 100 11.52 -8.32 7.99
C GLU A 100 11.19 -7.72 6.63
N GLN A 101 10.12 -6.93 6.53
CA GLN A 101 9.77 -6.24 5.30
C GLN A 101 10.87 -5.28 4.86
N TYR A 102 11.43 -4.51 5.79
CA TYR A 102 12.52 -3.59 5.49
C TYR A 102 13.76 -4.33 4.95
N GLN A 103 14.17 -5.42 5.61
CA GLN A 103 15.30 -6.25 5.16
C GLN A 103 15.04 -6.90 3.79
N MET A 104 13.81 -7.29 3.50
CA MET A 104 13.42 -7.82 2.19
C MET A 104 13.50 -6.73 1.11
N TRP A 105 13.06 -5.52 1.43
CA TRP A 105 13.16 -4.36 0.54
C TRP A 105 14.62 -3.94 0.30
N GLU A 106 15.45 -3.94 1.34
CA GLU A 106 16.88 -3.63 1.24
C GLU A 106 17.60 -4.63 0.35
N ARG A 107 17.37 -5.94 0.54
CA ARG A 107 17.91 -6.98 -0.34
C ARG A 107 17.46 -6.83 -1.80
N ALA A 108 16.20 -6.45 -2.01
CA ALA A 108 15.67 -6.19 -3.34
C ALA A 108 16.33 -4.97 -4.02
N LEU A 109 16.62 -3.91 -3.25
CA LEU A 109 17.25 -2.68 -3.74
C LEU A 109 18.76 -2.85 -3.95
N GLU A 110 19.43 -3.68 -3.14
CA GLU A 110 20.85 -4.01 -3.32
C GLU A 110 21.13 -4.83 -4.60
N GLY A 111 20.10 -5.36 -5.26
CA GLY A 111 20.23 -6.02 -6.57
C GLY A 111 21.10 -7.29 -6.56
N LYS A 112 21.42 -7.83 -5.38
CA LYS A 112 22.32 -8.98 -5.23
C LYS A 112 21.72 -10.31 -5.66
N ASP A 113 20.40 -10.40 -5.83
CA ASP A 113 19.76 -11.57 -6.42
C ASP A 113 18.53 -11.18 -7.27
N SER A 114 18.68 -11.20 -8.60
CA SER A 114 17.56 -11.08 -9.54
C SER A 114 16.55 -12.24 -9.40
N ALA A 115 16.93 -13.33 -8.74
CA ALA A 115 16.07 -14.47 -8.42
C ALA A 115 15.06 -14.16 -7.29
N ASP A 116 15.37 -13.22 -6.38
CA ASP A 116 14.47 -12.83 -5.28
C ASP A 116 13.43 -11.78 -5.70
N ALA A 117 13.63 -11.10 -6.85
CA ALA A 117 12.62 -10.23 -7.43
C ALA A 117 11.30 -10.96 -7.75
N THR A 118 11.33 -12.30 -7.83
CA THR A 118 10.16 -13.20 -7.95
C THR A 118 9.39 -13.39 -6.64
N LEU A 119 9.99 -13.08 -5.48
CA LEU A 119 9.40 -13.21 -4.15
C LEU A 119 8.79 -11.91 -3.61
N LEU A 120 8.94 -10.79 -4.32
CA LEU A 120 8.29 -9.54 -3.89
C LEU A 120 6.82 -9.52 -4.30
N PRO A 121 5.91 -9.12 -3.39
CA PRO A 121 4.51 -8.87 -3.76
C PRO A 121 4.46 -7.73 -4.78
N ARG A 122 3.71 -7.93 -5.86
CA ARG A 122 3.56 -6.99 -6.97
C ARG A 122 2.29 -6.18 -6.79
N ASN A 123 2.39 -4.85 -6.91
CA ASN A 123 1.20 -4.00 -6.89
C ASN A 123 0.32 -4.22 -8.16
N PRO A 124 -0.93 -4.70 -8.04
CA PRO A 124 -1.81 -4.90 -9.19
C PRO A 124 -2.16 -3.60 -9.93
N GLY A 125 -2.29 -2.49 -9.21
CA GLY A 125 -2.57 -1.19 -9.82
C GLY A 125 -1.43 -0.70 -10.70
N LEU A 126 -0.18 -0.91 -10.27
CA LEU A 126 0.98 -0.58 -11.10
C LEU A 126 1.06 -1.47 -12.34
N ALA A 127 0.78 -2.78 -12.19
CA ALA A 127 0.72 -3.71 -13.32
C ALA A 127 -0.34 -3.29 -14.35
N PHE A 128 -1.51 -2.83 -13.89
CA PHE A 128 -2.57 -2.26 -14.74
C PHE A 128 -2.08 -1.01 -15.48
N LEU A 129 -1.50 -0.03 -14.78
CA LEU A 129 -1.00 1.21 -15.40
C LEU A 129 0.06 0.94 -16.47
N LEU A 130 0.99 0.01 -16.20
CA LEU A 130 2.03 -0.37 -17.14
C LEU A 130 1.44 -1.03 -18.40
N SER A 131 0.47 -1.93 -18.26
CA SER A 131 -0.24 -2.53 -19.40
C SER A 131 -1.11 -1.53 -20.17
N MET A 132 -1.67 -0.53 -19.49
CA MET A 132 -2.44 0.54 -20.12
C MET A 132 -1.55 1.40 -21.02
N LEU A 133 -0.33 1.72 -20.58
CA LEU A 133 0.65 2.47 -21.38
C LEU A 133 1.08 1.67 -22.61
N MET A 134 1.46 0.41 -22.41
CA MET A 134 1.94 -0.45 -23.47
C MET A 134 1.61 -1.92 -23.17
N PRO A 135 0.94 -2.63 -24.08
CA PRO A 135 0.58 -4.02 -23.84
C PRO A 135 1.84 -4.90 -23.69
N GLY A 136 1.82 -5.78 -22.70
CA GLY A 136 2.91 -6.69 -22.36
C GLY A 136 3.88 -6.18 -21.29
N VAL A 137 3.96 -4.87 -21.03
CA VAL A 137 4.87 -4.31 -20.01
C VAL A 137 4.43 -4.69 -18.60
N GLY A 138 3.13 -4.71 -18.31
CA GLY A 138 2.62 -5.18 -17.01
C GLY A 138 2.93 -6.67 -16.76
N GLN A 139 2.91 -7.50 -17.81
CA GLN A 139 3.31 -8.91 -17.75
C GLN A 139 4.82 -9.07 -17.47
N LEU A 140 5.67 -8.25 -18.10
CA LEU A 140 7.10 -8.21 -17.80
C LEU A 140 7.37 -7.79 -16.35
N TYR A 141 6.66 -6.77 -15.86
CA TYR A 141 6.72 -6.36 -14.45
C TYR A 141 6.36 -7.50 -13.49
N ASN A 142 5.41 -8.36 -13.87
CA ASN A 142 5.04 -9.53 -13.08
C ASN A 142 6.05 -10.69 -13.18
N GLY A 143 7.10 -10.57 -14.01
CA GLY A 143 8.09 -11.62 -14.28
C GLY A 143 7.69 -12.62 -15.37
N GLN A 144 6.60 -12.35 -16.10
CA GLN A 144 6.11 -13.21 -17.19
C GLN A 144 6.78 -12.84 -18.52
N TRP A 145 8.07 -13.13 -18.64
CA TRP A 145 8.91 -12.73 -19.79
C TRP A 145 8.38 -13.16 -21.15
N VAL A 146 7.98 -14.44 -21.27
CA VAL A 146 7.44 -14.98 -22.53
C VAL A 146 6.14 -14.30 -22.93
N LYS A 147 5.18 -14.21 -21.99
CA LYS A 147 3.87 -13.59 -22.26
C LYS A 147 4.01 -12.10 -22.59
N GLY A 148 4.80 -11.37 -21.80
CA GLY A 148 5.05 -9.95 -22.05
C GLY A 148 5.72 -9.71 -23.40
N GLY A 149 6.74 -10.50 -23.74
CA GLY A 149 7.43 -10.43 -25.04
C GLY A 149 6.50 -10.73 -26.22
N VAL A 150 5.64 -11.75 -26.12
CA VAL A 150 4.66 -12.07 -27.18
C VAL A 150 3.66 -10.93 -27.39
N LEU A 151 3.12 -10.36 -26.31
CA LEU A 151 2.16 -9.25 -26.42
C LEU A 151 2.79 -8.01 -27.06
N ILE A 152 4.02 -7.67 -26.66
CA ILE A 152 4.78 -6.56 -27.26
C ILE A 152 5.02 -6.83 -28.75
N ALA A 153 5.49 -8.03 -29.09
CA ALA A 153 5.78 -8.41 -30.47
C ALA A 153 4.54 -8.35 -31.37
N LEU A 154 3.40 -8.89 -30.91
CA LEU A 154 2.13 -8.84 -31.65
C LEU A 154 1.64 -7.40 -31.85
N TRP A 155 1.76 -6.57 -30.82
CA TRP A 155 1.30 -5.19 -30.89
C TRP A 155 2.17 -4.35 -31.84
N VAL A 156 3.50 -4.46 -31.74
CA VAL A 156 4.44 -3.78 -32.64
C VAL A 156 4.26 -4.28 -34.08
N LEU A 157 4.20 -5.59 -34.29
CA LEU A 157 4.01 -6.17 -35.61
C LEU A 157 2.71 -5.71 -36.25
N GLY A 158 1.60 -5.70 -35.50
CA GLY A 158 0.32 -5.22 -36.03
C GLY A 158 0.35 -3.73 -36.36
N TRP A 159 1.03 -2.89 -35.58
CA TRP A 159 1.24 -1.48 -35.94
C TRP A 159 2.09 -1.32 -37.21
N VAL A 160 3.14 -2.12 -37.38
CA VAL A 160 3.95 -2.12 -38.60
C VAL A 160 3.10 -2.52 -39.81
N VAL A 161 2.32 -3.60 -39.70
CA VAL A 161 1.41 -4.04 -40.77
C VAL A 161 0.36 -2.98 -41.07
N PHE A 162 -0.21 -2.33 -40.05
CA PHE A 162 -1.19 -1.26 -40.20
C PHE A 162 -0.63 -0.10 -41.04
N MET A 163 0.63 0.30 -40.78
CA MET A 163 1.31 1.39 -41.50
C MET A 163 1.74 1.02 -42.92
N LEU A 164 2.16 -0.22 -43.15
CA LEU A 164 2.56 -0.70 -44.47
C LEU A 164 1.37 -0.92 -45.41
N THR A 165 0.17 -1.05 -44.86
CA THR A 165 -1.05 -1.21 -45.66
C THR A 165 -1.49 0.13 -46.25
N PRO A 166 -1.95 0.20 -47.53
CA PRO A 166 -2.49 1.42 -48.12
C PRO A 166 -3.54 2.08 -47.22
N GLY A 167 -3.42 3.39 -46.98
CA GLY A 167 -4.26 4.14 -46.05
C GLY A 167 -3.72 4.25 -44.61
N GLY A 168 -2.66 3.51 -44.26
CA GLY A 168 -2.08 3.54 -42.91
C GLY A 168 -1.39 4.87 -42.59
N SER A 169 -0.63 5.40 -43.54
CA SER A 169 -0.05 6.75 -43.46
C SER A 169 -1.13 7.84 -43.47
N ASP A 170 -2.22 7.60 -44.20
CA ASP A 170 -3.35 8.54 -44.31
C ASP A 170 -4.05 8.67 -42.97
N PHE A 171 -4.13 7.62 -42.16
CA PHE A 171 -4.65 7.68 -40.79
C PHE A 171 -3.87 8.70 -39.93
N VAL A 172 -2.54 8.64 -39.92
CA VAL A 172 -1.70 9.59 -39.14
C VAL A 172 -1.86 11.00 -39.68
N TYR A 173 -1.82 11.16 -41.01
CA TYR A 173 -2.02 12.45 -41.64
C TYR A 173 -3.39 13.04 -41.31
N ASN A 174 -4.45 12.23 -41.34
CA ASN A 174 -5.82 12.66 -41.01
C ASN A 174 -5.95 13.03 -39.54
N LEU A 175 -5.33 12.29 -38.63
CA LEU A 175 -5.31 12.62 -37.20
C LEU A 175 -4.69 13.99 -36.96
N LEU A 176 -3.54 14.27 -37.59
CA LEU A 176 -2.87 15.57 -37.52
C LEU A 176 -3.67 16.67 -38.24
N ALA A 177 -4.26 16.36 -39.39
CA ALA A 177 -5.07 17.28 -40.17
C ALA A 177 -6.33 17.71 -39.40
N TYR A 178 -6.97 16.84 -38.64
CA TYR A 178 -8.11 17.21 -37.79
C TYR A 178 -7.76 18.27 -36.74
N LEU A 179 -6.53 18.25 -36.23
CA LEU A 179 -6.06 19.24 -35.24
C LEU A 179 -5.76 20.61 -35.87
N VAL A 180 -5.42 20.64 -37.16
CA VAL A 180 -4.96 21.87 -37.85
C VAL A 180 -6.03 22.43 -38.78
N ASN A 181 -6.60 21.61 -39.66
CA ASN A 181 -7.68 21.97 -40.56
C ASN A 181 -8.50 20.73 -41.02
N PRO A 182 -9.74 20.55 -40.52
CA PRO A 182 -10.56 19.36 -40.77
C PRO A 182 -11.00 19.21 -42.23
N THR A 183 -10.86 20.24 -43.07
CA THR A 183 -11.16 20.15 -44.50
C THR A 183 -10.08 19.44 -45.33
N ARG A 184 -8.92 19.10 -44.72
CA ARG A 184 -7.77 18.50 -45.40
C ARG A 184 -7.67 16.98 -45.28
N VAL A 185 -8.70 16.31 -44.77
CA VAL A 185 -8.74 14.83 -44.66
C VAL A 185 -8.62 14.20 -46.06
N ARG A 186 -7.78 13.17 -46.19
CA ARG A 186 -7.53 12.44 -47.44
C ARG A 186 -7.61 10.93 -47.22
N GLY A 187 -8.03 10.21 -48.25
CA GLY A 187 -8.10 8.75 -48.22
C GLY A 187 -9.17 8.21 -47.26
N GLY A 188 -9.22 6.89 -47.09
CA GLY A 188 -10.17 6.21 -46.22
C GLY A 188 -9.52 5.00 -45.55
N ILE A 189 -10.06 4.59 -44.40
CA ILE A 189 -9.59 3.39 -43.69
C ILE A 189 -10.19 2.16 -44.37
N SER A 190 -9.35 1.21 -44.77
CA SER A 190 -9.83 -0.04 -45.37
C SER A 190 -10.51 -0.95 -44.34
N SER A 191 -11.45 -1.80 -44.77
CA SER A 191 -12.09 -2.78 -43.89
C SER A 191 -11.07 -3.71 -43.20
N PHE A 192 -9.96 -4.01 -43.89
CA PHE A 192 -8.85 -4.77 -43.31
C PHE A 192 -8.17 -4.02 -42.16
N GLN A 193 -7.88 -2.72 -42.31
CA GLN A 193 -7.30 -1.90 -41.25
C GLN A 193 -8.23 -1.76 -40.04
N VAL A 194 -9.54 -1.64 -40.27
CA VAL A 194 -10.52 -1.65 -39.16
C VAL A 194 -10.45 -2.97 -38.40
N MET A 195 -10.45 -4.11 -39.11
CA MET A 195 -10.32 -5.43 -38.50
C MET A 195 -9.01 -5.60 -37.73
N LEU A 196 -7.89 -5.15 -38.31
CA LEU A 196 -6.57 -5.20 -37.66
C LEU A 196 -6.53 -4.31 -36.41
N ALA A 197 -7.09 -3.10 -36.46
CA ALA A 197 -7.20 -2.21 -35.32
C ALA A 197 -8.07 -2.80 -34.20
N LEU A 198 -9.19 -3.46 -34.54
CA LEU A 198 -10.02 -4.18 -33.58
C LEU A 198 -9.25 -5.33 -32.91
N LEU A 199 -8.48 -6.10 -33.68
CA LEU A 199 -7.64 -7.17 -33.12
C LEU A 199 -6.58 -6.62 -32.17
N LEU A 200 -5.87 -5.56 -32.56
CA LEU A 200 -4.90 -4.88 -31.70
C LEU A 200 -5.53 -4.31 -30.44
N PHE A 201 -6.74 -3.77 -30.54
CA PHE A 201 -7.51 -3.28 -29.40
C PHE A 201 -7.87 -4.42 -28.44
N LEU A 202 -8.31 -5.58 -28.95
CA LEU A 202 -8.59 -6.75 -28.12
C LEU A 202 -7.33 -7.27 -27.41
N VAL A 203 -6.18 -7.29 -28.10
CA VAL A 203 -4.89 -7.66 -27.48
C VAL A 203 -4.52 -6.67 -26.38
N TRP A 204 -4.76 -5.37 -26.59
CA TRP A 204 -4.51 -4.34 -25.59
C TRP A 204 -5.42 -4.49 -24.36
N VAL A 205 -6.73 -4.70 -24.57
CA VAL A 205 -7.69 -4.97 -23.48
C VAL A 205 -7.32 -6.23 -22.70
N TYR A 206 -6.95 -7.31 -23.39
CA TYR A 206 -6.48 -8.54 -22.75
C TYR A 206 -5.27 -8.26 -21.84
N ALA A 207 -4.27 -7.51 -22.34
CA ALA A 207 -3.07 -7.19 -21.56
C ALA A 207 -3.38 -6.36 -20.30
N ILE A 208 -4.36 -5.45 -20.38
CA ILE A 208 -4.82 -4.62 -19.27
C ILE A 208 -5.51 -5.45 -18.18
N ILE A 209 -6.32 -6.46 -18.58
CA ILE A 209 -7.06 -7.30 -17.63
C ILE A 209 -6.15 -8.37 -17.01
N ASP A 210 -5.30 -9.01 -17.81
CA ASP A 210 -4.46 -10.13 -17.38
C ASP A 210 -3.34 -9.70 -16.42
N ALA A 211 -2.75 -8.51 -16.61
CA ALA A 211 -1.65 -8.03 -15.78
C ALA A 211 -1.98 -7.86 -14.28
N PRO A 212 -3.05 -7.14 -13.87
CA PRO A 212 -3.40 -7.02 -12.46
C PRO A 212 -3.85 -8.36 -11.85
N LEU A 213 -4.57 -9.19 -12.61
CA LEU A 213 -4.99 -10.52 -12.16
C LEU A 213 -3.77 -11.41 -11.89
N SER A 214 -2.80 -11.39 -12.81
CA SER A 214 -1.53 -12.10 -12.68
C SER A 214 -0.72 -11.63 -11.47
N ALA A 215 -0.68 -10.32 -11.21
CA ALA A 215 -0.02 -9.75 -10.04
C ALA A 215 -0.68 -10.21 -8.74
N ALA A 216 -2.01 -10.13 -8.66
CA ALA A 216 -2.78 -10.56 -7.50
C ALA A 216 -2.65 -12.07 -7.24
N ALA A 217 -2.69 -12.88 -8.29
CA ALA A 217 -2.51 -14.33 -8.19
C ALA A 217 -1.11 -14.71 -7.70
N ARG A 218 -0.07 -13.97 -8.11
CA ARG A 218 1.30 -14.15 -7.62
C ARG A 218 1.44 -13.80 -6.15
N ASN A 219 0.84 -12.70 -5.69
CA ASN A 219 0.88 -12.30 -4.28
C ASN A 219 0.21 -13.30 -3.33
N ARG A 220 -0.66 -14.18 -3.83
CA ARG A 220 -1.26 -15.26 -3.02
C ARG A 220 -0.36 -16.49 -2.88
N ARG A 221 0.70 -16.60 -3.69
CA ARG A 221 1.62 -17.75 -3.73
C ARG A 221 2.93 -17.52 -2.99
N ILE A 222 3.19 -16.26 -2.64
CA ILE A 222 4.31 -15.78 -1.81
C ILE A 222 3.74 -15.58 -0.42
#